data_AF-A0A9D0XLS6-F1
#
_entry.id   AF-A0A9D0XLS6-F1
#
_cell.length_a   1.000
_cell.length_b   1.000
_cell.length_c   1.000
_cell.angle_alpha   90.00
_cell.angle_beta   90.00
_cell.angle_gamma   90.00
#
_symmetry.space_group_name_H-M   'P 1'
#
loop_
_entity.id
_entity.type
_entity.pdbx_description
1 polymer ?
#
loop_
_entity_poly.entity_id
_entity_poly.type
_entity_poly.pdbx_seq_one_letter_code
_entity_poly.pdbx_strand_id
1 'polypeptide(L)'
;MSKLIAQPVTFTGSLPQTNITVSCDAVPPPDTLTAVGCTSSAPFVFLNEIHYDNQGGDTGEFIEVVGSAGFDLSACSIELYNGSNGSMYNSINLSGMIDDETMGFGAVSFPISGIQNGAPDSFALICNGAVVEFLSYEGAFTATGGTANGMMSTDIGVSEPGNTPIGQSLKRVNLFFDNPGCAIADFQWAGPDVASPGAINPGQSFDPNDCQGTSNAATVVLNEVTTPGACAGEYTIVRTWTATDACGSTAQYTQTVNVEDNTPPTFINPPADMVVDCGTPIPAAPLVLASDNCNIGSTTPSAWINELHYDNTGGDV
;
A
#
# COMPACT_ATOMS: atom_id res chain seq x y z
N MET A 1 -5.29 16.77 3.62
CA MET A 1 -5.37 15.82 2.47
C MET A 1 -4.20 14.87 2.58
N SER A 2 -4.37 13.56 2.41
CA SER A 2 -3.24 12.62 2.45
C SER A 2 -2.28 12.92 1.29
N LYS A 3 -0.99 13.09 1.58
CA LYS A 3 0.03 13.30 0.55
C LYS A 3 0.33 11.94 -0.09
N LEU A 4 0.21 11.89 -1.42
CA LEU A 4 0.62 10.73 -2.20
C LEU A 4 2.13 10.78 -2.41
N ILE A 5 2.82 9.68 -2.11
CA ILE A 5 4.27 9.56 -2.28
C ILE A 5 4.52 8.45 -3.31
N ALA A 6 5.19 8.83 -4.40
CA ALA A 6 5.50 7.91 -5.49
C ALA A 6 6.54 6.88 -5.05
N GLN A 7 6.26 5.61 -5.30
CA GLN A 7 7.17 4.48 -5.12
C GLN A 7 7.25 3.68 -6.44
N PRO A 8 8.24 2.78 -6.58
CA PRO A 8 8.25 1.85 -7.70
C PRO A 8 7.00 0.95 -7.68
N VAL A 9 6.26 0.90 -8.78
CA VAL A 9 5.13 -0.03 -8.92
C VAL A 9 5.66 -1.46 -8.93
N THR A 10 5.19 -2.24 -7.97
CA THR A 10 5.58 -3.64 -7.78
C THR A 10 4.35 -4.51 -7.85
N PHE A 11 4.36 -5.52 -8.73
CA PHE A 11 3.34 -6.55 -8.71
C PHE A 11 3.48 -7.40 -7.44
N THR A 12 2.35 -7.68 -6.79
CA THR A 12 2.28 -8.43 -5.53
C THR A 12 1.57 -9.77 -5.74
N GLY A 13 1.90 -10.75 -4.91
CA GLY A 13 1.35 -12.11 -4.99
C GLY A 13 2.17 -13.06 -5.88
N SER A 14 1.58 -14.21 -6.20
CA SER A 14 2.19 -15.13 -7.16
C SER A 14 2.05 -14.55 -8.56
N LEU A 15 3.18 -14.12 -9.13
CA LEU A 15 3.20 -13.72 -10.54
C LEU A 15 2.84 -14.94 -11.42
N PRO A 16 2.32 -14.72 -12.64
CA PRO A 16 2.11 -15.78 -13.60
C PRO A 16 3.42 -16.56 -13.79
N GLN A 17 3.34 -17.84 -14.11
CA GLN A 17 4.54 -18.57 -14.51
C GLN A 17 5.21 -17.89 -15.72
N THR A 18 6.53 -18.05 -15.82
CA THR A 18 7.32 -17.79 -17.04
C THR A 18 6.63 -18.35 -18.27
N ASN A 19 6.94 -17.83 -19.47
CA ASN A 19 6.38 -18.27 -20.75
C ASN A 19 6.07 -19.78 -20.79
N ILE A 20 4.85 -20.13 -21.22
CA ILE A 20 4.35 -21.51 -21.23
C ILE A 20 4.10 -21.99 -22.66
N THR A 21 4.19 -23.30 -22.86
CA THR A 21 3.72 -23.98 -24.07
C THR A 21 2.62 -24.95 -23.67
N VAL A 22 1.49 -24.93 -24.37
CA VAL A 22 0.29 -25.73 -24.07
C VAL A 22 -0.36 -26.24 -25.35
N SER A 23 -1.17 -27.29 -25.21
CA SER A 23 -2.08 -27.73 -26.26
C SER A 23 -3.23 -26.71 -26.44
N CYS A 24 -3.83 -26.66 -27.62
CA CYS A 24 -4.95 -25.78 -27.97
C CYS A 24 -6.18 -25.88 -27.06
N ASP A 25 -6.38 -27.03 -26.41
CA ASP A 25 -7.46 -27.34 -25.46
C ASP A 25 -7.06 -27.13 -23.99
N ALA A 26 -5.81 -26.74 -23.75
CA ALA A 26 -5.21 -26.58 -22.43
C ALA A 26 -4.71 -25.15 -22.18
N VAL A 27 -5.20 -24.15 -22.92
CA VAL A 27 -4.86 -22.75 -22.72
C VAL A 27 -5.44 -22.26 -21.39
N PRO A 28 -4.62 -21.91 -20.38
CA PRO A 28 -5.13 -21.44 -19.10
C PRO A 28 -5.72 -20.02 -19.25
N PRO A 29 -6.76 -19.65 -18.47
CA PRO A 29 -7.23 -18.27 -18.42
C PRO A 29 -6.09 -17.33 -17.94
N PRO A 30 -6.16 -16.03 -18.24
CA PRO A 30 -5.17 -15.07 -17.74
C PRO A 30 -5.26 -14.93 -16.21
N ASP A 31 -4.11 -14.88 -15.56
CA ASP A 31 -4.03 -14.60 -14.12
C ASP A 31 -4.49 -13.17 -13.80
N THR A 32 -5.12 -13.02 -12.63
CA THR A 32 -5.46 -11.70 -12.07
C THR A 32 -4.32 -11.22 -11.18
N LEU A 33 -3.64 -10.15 -11.60
CA LEU A 33 -2.51 -9.61 -10.84
C LEU A 33 -2.92 -8.41 -10.00
N THR A 34 -2.30 -8.28 -8.84
CA THR A 34 -2.35 -7.09 -7.99
C THR A 34 -1.01 -6.38 -8.04
N ALA A 35 -1.02 -5.07 -7.83
CA ALA A 35 0.20 -4.27 -7.74
C ALA A 35 0.01 -3.14 -6.73
N VAL A 36 1.12 -2.62 -6.21
CA VAL A 36 1.19 -1.44 -5.33
C VAL A 36 2.32 -0.53 -5.82
N GLY A 37 2.20 0.77 -5.65
CA GLY A 37 3.25 1.71 -6.11
C GLY A 37 3.14 3.13 -5.58
N CYS A 38 2.11 3.43 -4.81
CA CYS A 38 1.90 4.76 -4.26
C CYS A 38 1.48 4.58 -2.80
N THR A 39 2.10 5.28 -1.88
CA THR A 39 1.66 5.28 -0.48
C THR A 39 0.92 6.57 -0.19
N SER A 40 -0.07 6.50 0.68
CA SER A 40 -0.69 7.71 1.24
C SER A 40 -0.19 7.90 2.66
N SER A 41 0.54 8.98 2.92
CA SER A 41 0.79 9.42 4.31
C SER A 41 -0.48 10.10 4.83
N ALA A 42 -1.08 9.53 5.88
CA ALA A 42 -2.17 10.20 6.57
C ALA A 42 -1.58 11.42 7.30
N PRO A 43 -2.19 12.61 7.16
CA PRO A 43 -1.65 13.80 7.79
C PRO A 43 -1.73 13.63 9.32
N PHE A 44 -0.65 13.94 10.02
CA PHE A 44 -0.56 13.85 11.48
C PHE A 44 -0.20 15.20 12.09
N VAL A 45 -0.50 15.34 13.38
CA VAL A 45 -0.08 16.45 14.23
C VAL A 45 0.07 15.92 15.65
N PHE A 46 1.08 16.38 16.39
CA PHE A 46 1.30 16.02 17.79
C PHE A 46 2.06 17.13 18.54
N LEU A 47 2.09 17.07 19.88
CA LEU A 47 2.75 18.05 20.75
C LEU A 47 4.27 17.96 20.61
N ASN A 48 4.95 19.09 20.45
CA ASN A 48 6.37 19.11 20.06
C ASN A 48 7.29 19.78 21.08
N GLU A 49 6.84 20.89 21.65
CA GLU A 49 7.63 21.74 22.54
C GLU A 49 6.70 22.43 23.53
N ILE A 50 7.17 22.62 24.76
CA ILE A 50 6.45 23.34 25.81
C ILE A 50 7.42 24.20 26.63
N HIS A 51 6.95 25.40 26.94
CA HIS A 51 7.56 26.29 27.92
C HIS A 51 6.51 26.69 28.96
N TYR A 52 6.68 26.24 30.20
CA TYR A 52 5.74 26.43 31.31
C TYR A 52 6.37 27.05 32.57
N ASP A 53 7.69 27.09 32.71
CA ASP A 53 8.35 27.70 33.88
C ASP A 53 9.72 28.29 33.52
N ASN A 54 10.12 29.40 34.14
CA ASN A 54 11.45 29.96 33.98
C ASN A 54 11.87 30.95 35.08
N GLN A 55 13.15 31.36 35.02
CA GLN A 55 13.73 32.34 35.92
C GLN A 55 13.02 33.71 35.80
N GLY A 56 12.39 34.13 36.90
CA GLY A 56 11.85 35.48 37.05
C GLY A 56 10.34 35.59 36.82
N GLY A 57 9.65 34.45 36.63
CA GLY A 57 8.20 34.32 36.46
C GLY A 57 7.83 33.81 35.06
N ASP A 58 6.58 33.40 34.84
CA ASP A 58 6.15 32.63 33.66
C ASP A 58 6.08 33.51 32.37
N THR A 59 7.24 33.94 31.87
CA THR A 59 7.36 34.84 30.71
C THR A 59 7.61 34.06 29.44
N GLY A 60 6.81 34.32 28.40
CA GLY A 60 7.04 33.74 27.07
C GLY A 60 6.54 32.32 26.92
N GLU A 61 5.68 31.86 27.83
CA GLU A 61 5.04 30.54 27.79
C GLU A 61 4.40 30.23 26.43
N PHE A 62 4.60 29.00 25.97
CA PHE A 62 4.04 28.53 24.70
C PHE A 62 3.92 27.01 24.69
N ILE A 63 3.08 26.53 23.78
CA ILE A 63 3.05 25.13 23.35
C ILE A 63 3.18 25.10 21.84
N GLU A 64 3.96 24.16 21.34
CA GLU A 64 4.16 23.92 19.93
C GLU A 64 3.59 22.57 19.52
N VAL A 65 3.07 22.52 18.29
CA VAL A 65 2.75 21.27 17.61
C VAL A 65 3.62 21.09 16.38
N VAL A 66 3.93 19.85 16.04
CA VAL A 66 4.63 19.47 14.81
C VAL A 66 3.76 18.49 14.04
N GLY A 67 3.87 18.49 12.72
CA GLY A 67 3.05 17.63 11.91
C GLY A 67 3.36 17.70 10.43
N SER A 68 2.44 17.13 9.65
CA SER A 68 2.49 17.20 8.20
C SER A 68 2.27 18.64 7.72
N ALA A 69 3.15 19.14 6.85
CA ALA A 69 2.98 20.43 6.20
C ALA A 69 1.63 20.49 5.47
N GLY A 70 0.92 21.60 5.64
CA GLY A 70 -0.43 21.80 5.15
C GLY A 70 -1.53 21.13 6.00
N PHE A 71 -1.23 20.64 7.20
CA PHE A 71 -2.26 20.28 8.17
C PHE A 71 -2.98 21.54 8.66
N ASP A 72 -4.32 21.56 8.55
CA ASP A 72 -5.16 22.67 9.02
C ASP A 72 -5.51 22.50 10.50
N LEU A 73 -5.07 23.45 11.32
CA LEU A 73 -5.23 23.42 12.77
C LEU A 73 -6.58 24.01 13.24
N SER A 74 -7.44 24.48 12.34
CA SER A 74 -8.72 25.12 12.69
C SER A 74 -9.71 24.18 13.41
N ALA A 75 -9.54 22.87 13.29
CA ALA A 75 -10.30 21.85 14.00
C ALA A 75 -9.59 21.36 15.28
N CYS A 76 -8.51 22.00 15.69
CA CYS A 76 -7.71 21.63 16.85
C CYS A 76 -7.79 22.67 17.98
N SER A 77 -7.55 22.22 19.20
CA SER A 77 -7.43 23.05 20.40
C SER A 77 -6.43 22.46 21.38
N ILE A 78 -5.81 23.30 22.21
CA ILE A 78 -5.06 22.88 23.40
C ILE A 78 -5.93 23.08 24.62
N GLU A 79 -6.10 22.05 25.44
CA GLU A 79 -6.77 22.13 26.74
C GLU A 79 -5.73 21.99 27.86
N LEU A 80 -5.77 22.87 28.85
CA LEU A 80 -4.87 22.85 30.01
C LEU A 80 -5.61 22.37 31.26
N TYR A 81 -4.96 21.52 32.06
CA TYR A 81 -5.56 20.91 33.24
C TYR A 81 -4.67 21.06 34.47
N ASN A 82 -5.32 21.34 35.59
CA ASN A 82 -4.70 21.48 36.90
C ASN A 82 -4.54 20.09 37.53
N GLY A 83 -3.33 19.64 37.84
CA GLY A 83 -3.10 18.29 38.36
C GLY A 83 -3.38 18.14 39.85
N SER A 84 -3.63 19.22 40.60
CA SER A 84 -4.10 19.11 42.00
C SER A 84 -5.54 18.62 42.10
N ASN A 85 -6.39 18.89 41.10
CA ASN A 85 -7.80 18.50 41.11
C ASN A 85 -8.28 17.85 39.80
N GLY A 86 -7.39 17.66 38.84
CA GLY A 86 -7.68 17.11 37.52
C GLY A 86 -8.45 18.03 36.58
N SER A 87 -8.87 19.22 37.01
CA SER A 87 -9.86 20.03 36.28
C SER A 87 -9.25 20.81 35.11
N MET A 88 -9.95 20.84 33.98
CA MET A 88 -9.61 21.75 32.88
C MET A 88 -9.81 23.20 33.31
N TYR A 89 -8.79 24.05 33.13
CA TYR A 89 -8.84 25.46 33.51
C TYR A 89 -8.74 26.42 32.31
N ASN A 90 -8.28 25.95 31.15
CA ASN A 90 -8.20 26.75 29.94
C ASN A 90 -8.34 25.90 28.68
N SER A 91 -8.83 26.51 27.60
CA SER A 91 -8.90 25.91 26.27
C SER A 91 -8.60 26.96 25.22
N ILE A 92 -7.65 26.66 24.34
CA ILE A 92 -7.14 27.54 23.30
C ILE A 92 -7.43 26.89 21.95
N ASN A 93 -8.30 27.50 21.14
CA ASN A 93 -8.51 27.06 19.77
C ASN A 93 -7.27 27.39 18.92
N LEU A 94 -6.79 26.41 18.17
CA LEU A 94 -5.69 26.59 17.23
C LEU A 94 -6.22 27.09 15.89
N SER A 95 -5.32 27.64 15.08
CA SER A 95 -5.63 28.06 13.72
C SER A 95 -4.37 28.14 12.89
N GLY A 96 -4.53 28.29 11.58
CA GLY A 96 -3.42 28.31 10.63
C GLY A 96 -3.11 26.92 10.08
N MET A 97 -2.09 26.88 9.24
CA MET A 97 -1.59 25.67 8.59
C MET A 97 -0.18 25.41 9.09
N ILE A 98 0.16 24.15 9.31
CA ILE A 98 1.56 23.76 9.49
C ILE A 98 2.34 24.07 8.21
N ASP A 99 3.46 24.77 8.30
CA ASP A 99 4.32 25.10 7.18
C ASP A 99 5.22 23.93 6.76
N ASP A 100 5.98 24.10 5.67
CA ASP A 100 6.94 23.09 5.20
C ASP A 100 8.35 23.60 5.49
N GLU A 101 8.92 23.13 6.59
CA GLU A 101 10.30 23.43 6.99
C GLU A 101 11.27 22.40 6.43
N THR A 102 10.87 21.13 6.37
CA THR A 102 11.66 20.07 5.75
C THR A 102 10.80 18.90 5.29
N MET A 103 11.01 18.46 4.04
CA MET A 103 10.46 17.22 3.48
C MET A 103 8.93 17.04 3.62
N GLY A 104 8.14 18.12 3.77
CA GLY A 104 6.70 18.06 4.00
C GLY A 104 6.28 18.00 5.46
N PHE A 105 7.15 18.44 6.39
CA PHE A 105 6.88 18.58 7.82
C PHE A 105 7.28 19.97 8.29
N GLY A 106 6.61 20.45 9.34
CA GLY A 106 6.88 21.74 9.97
C GLY A 106 6.25 21.81 11.35
N ALA A 107 6.45 22.93 12.04
CA ALA A 107 5.94 23.18 13.37
C ALA A 107 5.24 24.54 13.50
N VAL A 108 4.29 24.64 14.43
CA VAL A 108 3.59 25.88 14.73
C VAL A 108 3.50 26.07 16.23
N SER A 109 4.03 27.19 16.71
CA SER A 109 3.98 27.57 18.12
C SER A 109 2.80 28.48 18.44
N PHE A 110 2.25 28.28 19.63
CA PHE A 110 1.14 29.05 20.17
C PHE A 110 1.56 29.67 21.49
N PRO A 111 1.67 31.00 21.58
CA PRO A 111 1.90 31.67 22.85
C PRO A 111 0.66 31.51 23.75
N ILE A 112 0.85 31.00 24.95
CA ILE A 112 -0.23 30.72 25.90
C ILE A 112 0.20 31.24 27.26
N SER A 113 -0.48 32.25 27.78
CA SER A 113 -0.17 32.79 29.10
C SER A 113 -0.89 32.04 30.22
N GLY A 114 -0.21 31.89 31.37
CA GLY A 114 -0.76 31.32 32.59
C GLY A 114 -0.84 29.79 32.54
N ILE A 115 0.12 29.14 31.89
CA ILE A 115 0.33 27.70 32.05
C ILE A 115 0.79 27.49 33.50
N GLN A 116 0.10 26.59 34.21
CA GLN A 116 0.43 26.32 35.60
C GLN A 116 1.70 25.48 35.70
N ASN A 117 2.57 25.78 36.67
CA ASN A 117 3.84 25.09 36.93
C ASN A 117 3.78 24.20 38.19
N GLY A 118 2.61 23.62 38.48
CA GLY A 118 2.41 22.69 39.58
C GLY A 118 2.88 21.27 39.23
N ALA A 119 3.33 20.53 40.24
CA ALA A 119 3.72 19.13 40.13
C ALA A 119 2.59 18.19 40.60
N PRO A 120 1.84 17.50 39.71
CA PRO A 120 1.84 17.65 38.26
C PRO A 120 0.81 18.68 37.75
N ASP A 121 0.97 19.10 36.50
CA ASP A 121 -0.02 19.79 35.67
C ASP A 121 0.07 19.21 34.24
N SER A 122 -0.88 19.54 33.36
CA SER A 122 -0.94 18.89 32.05
C SER A 122 -1.61 19.71 30.95
N PHE A 123 -1.42 19.24 29.73
CA PHE A 123 -1.93 19.82 28.50
C PHE A 123 -2.33 18.70 27.54
N ALA A 124 -3.45 18.90 26.83
CA ALA A 124 -3.97 17.96 25.84
C ALA A 124 -4.08 18.64 24.48
N LEU A 125 -3.61 17.97 23.44
CA LEU A 125 -3.92 18.34 22.06
C LEU A 125 -5.21 17.63 21.66
N ILE A 126 -6.22 18.40 21.27
CA ILE A 126 -7.50 17.91 20.77
C ILE A 126 -7.59 18.27 19.30
N CYS A 127 -7.98 17.33 18.44
CA CYS A 127 -8.27 17.60 17.04
C CYS A 127 -9.52 16.85 16.61
N ASN A 128 -10.41 17.51 15.86
CA ASN A 128 -11.69 16.95 15.42
C ASN A 128 -12.55 16.39 16.59
N GLY A 129 -12.44 17.01 17.78
CA GLY A 129 -13.16 16.60 18.98
C GLY A 129 -12.62 15.35 19.67
N ALA A 130 -11.44 14.84 19.28
CA ALA A 130 -10.78 13.70 19.91
C ALA A 130 -9.43 14.10 20.53
N VAL A 131 -9.07 13.48 21.65
CA VAL A 131 -7.74 13.64 22.26
C VAL A 131 -6.70 12.98 21.35
N VAL A 132 -5.76 13.78 20.86
CA VAL A 132 -4.59 13.32 20.09
C VAL A 132 -3.49 12.87 21.05
N GLU A 133 -3.16 13.74 22.01
CA GLU A 133 -2.23 13.45 23.09
C GLU A 133 -2.70 14.12 24.38
N PHE A 134 -2.44 13.47 25.52
CA PHE A 134 -2.65 14.04 26.84
C PHE A 134 -1.39 13.85 27.68
N LEU A 135 -0.61 14.93 27.81
CA LEU A 135 0.72 14.92 28.39
C LEU A 135 0.75 15.75 29.66
N SER A 136 1.49 15.28 30.66
CA SER A 136 1.74 15.99 31.91
C SER A 136 3.22 16.14 32.17
N TYR A 137 3.58 17.05 33.07
CA TYR A 137 4.93 17.19 33.59
C TYR A 137 4.94 16.99 35.10
N GLU A 138 6.07 16.51 35.60
CA GLU A 138 6.32 16.25 37.02
C GLU A 138 5.35 15.24 37.67
N GLY A 139 4.80 14.34 36.87
CA GLY A 139 3.92 13.26 37.31
C GLY A 139 2.67 13.11 36.44
N ALA A 140 1.99 11.96 36.56
CA ALA A 140 0.76 11.67 35.84
C ALA A 140 -0.48 11.79 36.74
N PHE A 141 -1.61 12.20 36.18
CA PHE A 141 -2.89 12.25 36.88
C PHE A 141 -4.07 11.97 35.93
N THR A 142 -5.27 11.81 36.48
CA THR A 142 -6.49 11.61 35.68
C THR A 142 -7.26 12.91 35.54
N ALA A 143 -7.59 13.29 34.31
CA ALA A 143 -8.38 14.49 34.04
C ALA A 143 -9.82 14.36 34.55
N THR A 144 -10.35 15.48 34.99
CA THR A 144 -11.73 15.70 35.44
C THR A 144 -12.34 16.83 34.60
N GLY A 145 -13.34 16.53 33.79
CA GLY A 145 -13.90 17.47 32.81
C GLY A 145 -13.04 17.61 31.55
N GLY A 146 -13.40 18.56 30.67
CA GLY A 146 -12.77 18.74 29.36
C GLY A 146 -12.95 17.54 28.42
N THR A 147 -12.23 17.56 27.30
CA THR A 147 -12.26 16.48 26.31
C THR A 147 -11.52 15.23 26.81
N ALA A 148 -10.52 15.38 27.66
CA ALA A 148 -9.75 14.28 28.25
C ALA A 148 -10.38 13.69 29.53
N ASN A 149 -11.64 14.01 29.86
CA ASN A 149 -12.30 13.56 31.08
C ASN A 149 -12.16 12.05 31.32
N GLY A 150 -11.58 11.66 32.46
CA GLY A 150 -11.34 10.27 32.85
C GLY A 150 -10.11 9.61 32.21
N MET A 151 -9.37 10.32 31.35
CA MET A 151 -8.09 9.84 30.80
C MET A 151 -6.96 10.11 31.79
N MET A 152 -6.02 9.17 31.88
CA MET A 152 -4.75 9.35 32.60
C MET A 152 -3.74 10.02 31.66
N SER A 153 -3.10 11.10 32.11
CA SER A 153 -2.03 11.77 31.37
C SER A 153 -0.78 10.89 31.29
N THR A 154 0.04 11.12 30.26
CA THR A 154 1.38 10.54 30.17
C THR A 154 2.41 11.58 30.61
N ASP A 155 3.19 11.26 31.65
CA ASP A 155 4.27 12.13 32.09
C ASP A 155 5.38 12.21 31.02
N ILE A 156 5.82 13.42 30.70
CA ILE A 156 6.87 13.65 29.69
C ILE A 156 8.26 13.20 30.18
N GLY A 157 8.46 12.99 31.49
CA GLY A 157 9.69 12.45 32.06
C GLY A 157 10.85 13.44 32.20
N VAL A 158 10.63 14.70 31.81
CA VAL A 158 11.55 15.84 32.00
C VAL A 158 10.79 16.98 32.67
N SER A 159 11.51 17.87 33.35
CA SER A 159 10.92 19.04 34.01
C SER A 159 11.63 20.32 33.61
N GLU A 160 10.90 21.42 33.70
CA GLU A 160 11.39 22.77 33.49
C GLU A 160 11.36 23.48 34.84
N PRO A 161 12.49 23.58 35.56
CA PRO A 161 12.48 24.18 36.88
C PRO A 161 12.36 25.71 36.80
N GLY A 162 11.86 26.37 37.84
CA GLY A 162 11.74 27.85 37.91
C GLY A 162 13.05 28.64 37.94
N ASN A 163 14.20 27.99 37.74
CA ASN A 163 15.48 28.63 37.45
C ASN A 163 15.95 28.42 36.00
N THR A 164 15.11 27.84 35.14
CA THR A 164 15.37 27.67 33.71
C THR A 164 15.69 29.03 33.08
N PRO A 165 16.81 29.16 32.35
CA PRO A 165 17.13 30.40 31.66
C PRO A 165 16.05 30.79 30.66
N ILE A 166 15.73 32.09 30.59
CA ILE A 166 14.79 32.63 29.59
C ILE A 166 15.23 32.22 28.19
N GLY A 167 14.29 31.73 27.39
CA GLY A 167 14.52 31.24 26.03
C GLY A 167 14.94 29.77 25.95
N GLN A 168 14.78 29.02 27.04
CA GLN A 168 14.83 27.57 27.02
C GLN A 168 13.44 26.97 27.23
N SER A 169 13.27 25.70 26.83
CA SER A 169 12.01 24.96 26.82
C SER A 169 12.27 23.45 26.89
N LEU A 170 11.22 22.67 27.12
CA LEU A 170 11.22 21.22 26.94
C LEU A 170 10.74 20.88 25.55
N LYS A 171 11.40 19.92 24.90
CA LYS A 171 11.16 19.64 23.49
C LYS A 171 11.35 18.18 23.11
N ARG A 172 10.74 17.76 22.02
CA ARG A 172 10.96 16.44 21.42
C ARG A 172 12.21 16.41 20.56
N VAL A 173 12.98 15.33 20.69
CA VAL A 173 14.14 14.99 19.85
C VAL A 173 14.01 13.54 19.37
N ASN A 174 14.69 13.17 18.28
CA ASN A 174 14.68 11.77 17.83
C ASN A 174 15.27 10.84 18.90
N LEU A 175 14.62 9.70 19.12
CA LEU A 175 15.13 8.62 19.95
C LEU A 175 16.30 7.89 19.25
N PHE A 176 16.20 7.75 17.92
CA PHE A 176 17.22 7.13 17.07
C PHE A 176 17.55 8.06 15.88
N PHE A 177 18.83 8.43 15.73
CA PHE A 177 19.26 9.36 14.68
C PHE A 177 19.53 8.70 13.33
N ASP A 178 19.81 7.39 13.31
CA ASP A 178 20.18 6.67 12.09
C ASP A 178 18.96 6.24 11.26
N ASN A 179 17.76 6.28 11.86
CA ASN A 179 16.48 5.97 11.22
C ASN A 179 15.37 6.77 11.91
N PRO A 180 15.26 8.07 11.64
CA PRO A 180 14.29 8.92 12.32
C PRO A 180 12.88 8.55 11.84
N GLY A 181 12.11 7.87 12.68
CA GLY A 181 10.73 7.57 12.37
C GLY A 181 9.81 8.78 12.47
N CYS A 182 8.52 8.54 12.31
CA CYS A 182 7.49 9.59 12.31
C CYS A 182 6.38 9.38 13.33
N ALA A 183 6.34 8.22 13.96
CA ALA A 183 5.42 7.97 15.03
C ALA A 183 5.89 8.72 16.28
N ILE A 184 4.96 9.08 17.15
CA ILE A 184 5.26 9.70 18.44
C ILE A 184 6.31 8.88 19.24
N ALA A 185 6.30 7.56 19.09
CA ALA A 185 7.24 6.65 19.76
C ALA A 185 8.70 6.76 19.28
N ASP A 186 8.95 7.40 18.13
CA ASP A 186 10.29 7.64 17.59
C ASP A 186 10.95 8.88 18.19
N PHE A 187 10.23 9.60 19.05
CA PHE A 187 10.68 10.80 19.73
C PHE A 187 10.67 10.61 21.25
N GLN A 188 11.57 11.33 21.91
CA GLN A 188 11.59 11.46 23.36
C GLN A 188 11.64 12.92 23.76
N TRP A 189 11.12 13.24 24.93
CA TRP A 189 11.25 14.57 25.51
C TRP A 189 12.65 14.78 26.09
N ALA A 190 13.18 15.98 25.90
CA ALA A 190 14.49 16.44 26.36
C ALA A 190 14.42 17.92 26.78
N GLY A 191 15.52 18.42 27.36
CA GLY A 191 15.65 19.80 27.83
C GLY A 191 15.57 19.94 29.36
N PRO A 192 15.58 21.18 29.87
CA PRO A 192 15.47 22.43 29.12
C PRO A 192 16.65 22.72 28.19
N ASP A 193 16.37 23.17 26.98
CA ASP A 193 17.36 23.55 25.95
C ASP A 193 16.85 24.79 25.20
N VAL A 194 17.69 25.42 24.36
CA VAL A 194 17.28 26.59 23.55
C VAL A 194 15.96 26.31 22.83
N ALA A 195 14.98 27.19 23.04
CA ALA A 195 13.64 27.08 22.49
C ALA A 195 13.62 27.33 20.99
N SER A 196 12.69 26.68 20.28
CA SER A 196 12.53 26.74 18.82
C SER A 196 11.12 27.10 18.37
N PRO A 197 10.44 28.09 18.97
CA PRO A 197 9.04 28.34 18.70
C PRO A 197 8.77 28.65 17.22
N GLY A 198 7.90 27.86 16.61
CA GLY A 198 7.50 27.92 15.21
C GLY A 198 8.52 27.27 14.26
N ALA A 199 9.40 26.42 14.79
CA ALA A 199 10.37 25.69 14.01
C ALA A 199 10.52 24.25 14.53
N ILE A 200 10.81 23.31 13.63
CA ILE A 200 11.17 21.94 14.02
C ILE A 200 12.35 21.97 15.00
N ASN A 201 12.23 21.19 16.08
CA ASN A 201 13.19 21.18 17.17
C ASN A 201 14.60 20.80 16.70
N PRO A 202 15.67 21.45 17.20
CA PRO A 202 17.02 20.96 17.04
C PRO A 202 17.16 19.52 17.58
N GLY A 203 17.67 18.61 16.75
CA GLY A 203 17.75 17.17 17.09
C GLY A 203 16.49 16.38 16.70
N GLN A 204 15.55 17.00 15.99
CA GLN A 204 14.41 16.36 15.37
C GLN A 204 14.55 16.31 13.85
N SER A 205 14.23 15.16 13.29
CA SER A 205 14.21 14.86 11.87
C SER A 205 13.13 13.80 11.63
N PHE A 206 12.66 13.72 10.39
CA PHE A 206 11.56 12.85 9.99
C PHE A 206 11.98 12.08 8.75
N ASP A 207 11.81 10.76 8.71
CA ASP A 207 11.94 9.97 7.49
C ASP A 207 10.59 9.91 6.77
N PRO A 208 10.41 10.59 5.62
CA PRO A 208 9.18 10.53 4.86
C PRO A 208 8.78 9.11 4.44
N ASN A 209 9.68 8.12 4.49
CA ASN A 209 9.42 6.71 4.22
C ASN A 209 8.77 5.96 5.39
N ASP A 210 9.09 6.33 6.62
CA ASP A 210 8.43 5.78 7.82
C ASP A 210 7.10 6.49 8.11
N CYS A 211 6.95 7.72 7.62
CA CYS A 211 5.69 8.47 7.67
C CYS A 211 4.66 7.97 6.64
N GLN A 212 4.99 6.97 5.82
CA GLN A 212 4.12 6.48 4.76
C GLN A 212 3.05 5.58 5.38
N GLY A 213 1.79 6.01 5.25
CA GLY A 213 0.66 5.17 5.60
C GLY A 213 0.46 4.04 4.59
N THR A 214 -0.75 3.51 4.52
CA THR A 214 -1.11 2.34 3.70
C THR A 214 -0.67 2.45 2.24
N SER A 215 -0.04 1.40 1.71
CA SER A 215 0.22 1.26 0.27
C SER A 215 -1.10 1.20 -0.51
N ASN A 216 -1.28 2.14 -1.42
CA ASN A 216 -2.42 2.16 -2.33
C ASN A 216 -2.24 1.08 -3.39
N ALA A 217 -3.32 0.34 -3.64
CA ALA A 217 -3.39 -0.58 -4.76
C ALA A 217 -3.27 0.19 -6.08
N ALA A 218 -2.44 -0.33 -6.98
CA ALA A 218 -2.38 0.10 -8.36
C ALA A 218 -3.49 -0.58 -9.17
N THR A 219 -4.05 0.16 -10.13
CA THR A 219 -5.00 -0.39 -11.10
C THR A 219 -4.24 -1.23 -12.12
N VAL A 220 -4.63 -2.48 -12.33
CA VAL A 220 -4.00 -3.38 -13.30
C VAL A 220 -4.94 -3.60 -14.48
N VAL A 221 -4.44 -3.36 -15.70
CA VAL A 221 -5.15 -3.59 -16.96
C VAL A 221 -4.44 -4.69 -17.75
N LEU A 222 -5.19 -5.72 -18.14
CA LEU A 222 -4.72 -6.78 -19.04
C LEU A 222 -5.00 -6.39 -20.50
N ASN A 223 -3.99 -6.53 -21.34
CA ASN A 223 -4.12 -6.56 -22.80
C ASN A 223 -3.65 -7.92 -23.32
N GLU A 224 -4.42 -8.54 -24.21
CA GLU A 224 -4.12 -9.84 -24.79
C GLU A 224 -4.11 -9.75 -26.32
N VAL A 225 -3.05 -10.27 -26.95
CA VAL A 225 -2.88 -10.29 -28.41
C VAL A 225 -2.61 -11.73 -28.85
N THR A 226 -3.42 -12.22 -29.78
CA THR A 226 -3.26 -13.55 -30.39
C THR A 226 -2.70 -13.41 -31.80
N THR A 227 -1.64 -14.15 -32.10
CA THR A 227 -1.03 -14.22 -33.43
C THR A 227 -1.15 -15.65 -33.97
N PRO A 228 -1.74 -15.87 -35.16
CA PRO A 228 -1.78 -17.19 -35.77
C PRO A 228 -0.40 -17.79 -36.00
N GLY A 229 -0.26 -19.09 -35.77
CA GLY A 229 0.95 -19.87 -36.05
C GLY A 229 1.04 -20.32 -37.51
N ALA A 230 2.02 -21.17 -37.80
CA ALA A 230 2.25 -21.69 -39.15
C ALA A 230 1.24 -22.78 -39.53
N CYS A 231 0.82 -23.58 -38.55
CA CYS A 231 -0.16 -24.65 -38.75
C CYS A 231 -1.55 -24.25 -38.23
N ALA A 232 -2.58 -24.91 -38.75
CA ALA A 232 -3.93 -24.80 -38.19
C ALA A 232 -3.92 -25.31 -36.74
N GLY A 233 -4.55 -24.58 -35.82
CA GLY A 233 -4.56 -24.91 -34.39
C GLY A 233 -3.37 -24.34 -33.60
N GLU A 234 -2.31 -23.89 -34.27
CA GLU A 234 -1.17 -23.23 -33.63
C GLU A 234 -1.37 -21.72 -33.57
N TYR A 235 -1.01 -21.10 -32.44
CA TYR A 235 -0.99 -19.65 -32.27
C TYR A 235 -0.17 -19.26 -31.03
N THR A 236 0.20 -17.99 -30.96
CA THR A 236 0.85 -17.41 -29.77
C THR A 236 -0.07 -16.37 -29.16
N ILE A 237 -0.29 -16.46 -27.85
CA ILE A 237 -0.94 -15.41 -27.06
C ILE A 237 0.14 -14.64 -26.30
N VAL A 238 0.15 -13.32 -26.43
CA VAL A 238 0.95 -12.42 -25.59
C VAL A 238 0.02 -11.66 -24.65
N ARG A 239 0.19 -11.88 -23.35
CA ARG A 239 -0.53 -11.19 -22.28
C ARG A 239 0.37 -10.12 -21.68
N THR A 240 -0.11 -8.89 -21.61
CA THR A 240 0.58 -7.77 -20.98
C THR A 240 -0.31 -7.16 -19.91
N TRP A 241 0.15 -7.22 -18.66
CA TRP A 241 -0.48 -6.52 -17.53
C TRP A 241 0.24 -5.19 -17.34
N THR A 242 -0.49 -4.09 -17.42
CA THR A 242 0.02 -2.75 -17.09
C THR A 242 -0.60 -2.31 -15.77
N ALA A 243 0.23 -2.13 -14.75
CA ALA A 243 -0.15 -1.56 -13.47
C ALA A 243 0.07 -0.04 -13.49
N THR A 244 -0.88 0.74 -13.01
CA THR A 244 -0.78 2.20 -12.83
C THR A 244 -1.26 2.55 -11.43
N ASP A 245 -0.42 3.21 -10.64
CA ASP A 245 -0.78 3.63 -9.28
C ASP A 245 -1.45 5.01 -9.23
N ALA A 246 -1.88 5.42 -8.04
CA ALA A 246 -2.52 6.72 -7.80
C ALA A 246 -1.57 7.92 -7.97
N CYS A 247 -0.26 7.68 -7.95
CA CYS A 247 0.80 8.66 -8.16
C CYS A 247 1.12 8.85 -9.66
N GLY A 248 0.57 8.01 -10.53
CA GLY A 248 0.80 8.01 -11.97
C GLY A 248 2.02 7.18 -12.41
N SER A 249 2.69 6.47 -11.49
CA SER A 249 3.77 5.56 -11.87
C SER A 249 3.19 4.28 -12.48
N THR A 250 3.97 3.65 -13.37
CA THR A 250 3.53 2.46 -14.09
C THR A 250 4.57 1.35 -14.06
N ALA A 251 4.12 0.09 -14.08
CA ALA A 251 4.95 -1.09 -14.35
C ALA A 251 4.23 -2.06 -15.30
N GLN A 252 5.01 -2.88 -16.00
CA GLN A 252 4.47 -3.89 -16.92
C GLN A 252 5.00 -5.29 -16.60
N TYR A 253 4.14 -6.28 -16.79
CA TYR A 253 4.49 -7.69 -16.77
C TYR A 253 3.97 -8.36 -18.05
N THR A 254 4.75 -9.25 -18.65
CA THR A 254 4.37 -9.92 -19.91
C THR A 254 4.57 -11.42 -19.79
N GLN A 255 3.59 -12.18 -20.28
CA GLN A 255 3.64 -13.64 -20.45
C GLN A 255 3.37 -14.00 -21.90
N THR A 256 4.18 -14.91 -22.46
CA THR A 256 3.93 -15.54 -23.76
C THR A 256 3.40 -16.95 -23.57
N VAL A 257 2.28 -17.28 -24.21
CA VAL A 257 1.68 -18.62 -24.26
C VAL A 257 1.80 -19.12 -25.70
N ASN A 258 2.63 -20.13 -25.92
CA ASN A 258 2.72 -20.83 -27.19
C ASN A 258 1.69 -21.94 -27.20
N VAL A 259 0.84 -21.96 -28.23
CA VAL A 259 -0.17 -22.97 -28.44
C VAL A 259 0.23 -23.83 -29.61
N GLU A 260 0.44 -25.12 -29.35
CA GLU A 260 0.90 -26.11 -30.32
C GLU A 260 -0.11 -27.25 -30.42
N ASP A 261 -0.25 -27.82 -31.61
CA ASP A 261 -0.99 -29.07 -31.81
C ASP A 261 -0.01 -30.24 -31.96
N ASN A 262 0.06 -31.06 -30.92
CA ASN A 262 0.90 -32.26 -30.87
C ASN A 262 0.05 -33.54 -30.69
N THR A 263 -1.28 -33.45 -30.81
CA THR A 263 -2.18 -34.58 -30.59
C THR A 263 -2.65 -35.11 -31.93
N PRO A 264 -2.38 -36.38 -32.30
CA PRO A 264 -2.89 -36.91 -33.55
C PRO A 264 -4.43 -36.99 -33.57
N PRO A 265 -5.06 -36.82 -34.73
CA PRO A 265 -6.49 -37.01 -34.87
C PRO A 265 -6.90 -38.47 -34.59
N THR A 266 -8.14 -38.64 -34.15
CA THR A 266 -8.74 -39.95 -33.85
C THR A 266 -9.92 -40.22 -34.78
N PHE A 267 -10.07 -41.46 -35.24
CA PHE A 267 -11.23 -41.84 -36.05
C PHE A 267 -12.49 -41.98 -35.19
N ILE A 268 -13.61 -41.49 -35.71
CA ILE A 268 -14.94 -41.65 -35.13
C ILE A 268 -15.61 -42.84 -35.83
N ASN A 269 -15.85 -43.93 -35.10
CA ASN A 269 -16.48 -45.15 -35.60
C ASN A 269 -15.84 -45.71 -36.89
N PRO A 270 -14.53 -46.04 -36.89
CA PRO A 270 -13.91 -46.64 -38.06
C PRO A 270 -14.61 -47.97 -38.42
N PRO A 271 -14.78 -48.28 -39.72
CA PRO A 271 -15.36 -49.56 -40.15
C PRO A 271 -14.49 -50.73 -39.68
N ALA A 272 -15.15 -51.83 -39.34
CA ALA A 272 -14.45 -53.08 -39.05
C ALA A 272 -13.92 -53.73 -40.34
N ASP A 273 -12.90 -54.57 -40.18
CA ASP A 273 -12.38 -55.39 -41.27
C ASP A 273 -13.49 -56.27 -41.88
N MET A 274 -13.45 -56.43 -43.20
CA MET A 274 -14.42 -57.21 -43.96
C MET A 274 -13.69 -58.09 -44.98
N VAL A 275 -14.15 -59.33 -45.12
CA VAL A 275 -13.68 -60.28 -46.14
C VAL A 275 -14.71 -60.32 -47.27
N VAL A 276 -14.23 -60.23 -48.51
CA VAL A 276 -15.07 -60.24 -49.72
C VAL A 276 -14.64 -61.40 -50.60
N ASP A 277 -15.60 -62.18 -51.09
CA ASP A 277 -15.34 -63.34 -51.95
C ASP A 277 -14.87 -62.91 -53.34
N CYS A 278 -13.96 -63.69 -53.92
CA CYS A 278 -13.43 -63.43 -55.25
C CYS A 278 -14.56 -63.41 -56.31
N GLY A 279 -14.57 -62.39 -57.15
CA GLY A 279 -15.59 -62.19 -58.19
C GLY A 279 -16.86 -61.48 -57.71
N THR A 280 -16.95 -61.08 -56.43
CA THR A 280 -18.05 -60.26 -55.93
C THR A 280 -17.69 -58.76 -55.92
N PRO A 281 -18.66 -57.85 -56.11
CA PRO A 281 -18.40 -56.41 -56.03
C PRO A 281 -17.95 -56.00 -54.62
N ILE A 282 -16.87 -55.22 -54.53
CA ILE A 282 -16.40 -54.64 -53.27
C ILE A 282 -17.42 -53.58 -52.80
N PRO A 283 -17.95 -53.67 -51.57
CA PRO A 283 -18.85 -52.64 -51.05
C PRO A 283 -18.19 -51.26 -51.04
N ALA A 284 -18.97 -50.22 -51.30
CA ALA A 284 -18.48 -48.85 -51.25
C ALA A 284 -17.92 -48.54 -49.85
N ALA A 285 -16.77 -47.88 -49.80
CA ALA A 285 -16.17 -47.46 -48.54
C ALA A 285 -17.15 -46.53 -47.79
N PRO A 286 -17.41 -46.78 -46.50
CA PRO A 286 -18.25 -45.89 -45.71
C PRO A 286 -17.52 -44.56 -45.49
N LEU A 287 -18.29 -43.50 -45.24
CA LEU A 287 -17.72 -42.23 -44.81
C LEU A 287 -17.05 -42.41 -43.44
N VAL A 288 -15.76 -42.15 -43.37
CA VAL A 288 -15.00 -42.13 -42.10
C VAL A 288 -14.82 -40.69 -41.67
N LEU A 289 -15.14 -40.41 -40.42
CA LEU A 289 -14.91 -39.11 -39.80
C LEU A 289 -13.70 -39.22 -38.86
N ALA A 290 -12.93 -38.14 -38.76
CA ALA A 290 -11.92 -37.98 -37.73
C ALA A 290 -12.26 -36.77 -36.86
N SER A 291 -11.88 -36.83 -35.58
CA SER A 291 -11.93 -35.70 -34.67
C SER A 291 -10.55 -35.42 -34.12
N ASP A 292 -10.28 -34.13 -33.94
CA ASP A 292 -9.04 -33.62 -33.42
C ASP A 292 -9.35 -32.53 -32.38
N ASN A 293 -8.57 -32.44 -31.31
CA ASN A 293 -8.82 -31.52 -30.22
C ASN A 293 -8.47 -30.06 -30.57
N CYS A 294 -7.66 -29.82 -31.61
CA CYS A 294 -7.31 -28.49 -32.11
C CYS A 294 -8.12 -28.06 -33.34
N ASN A 295 -9.02 -28.92 -33.83
CA ASN A 295 -9.87 -28.65 -34.98
C ASN A 295 -11.28 -28.14 -34.60
N ILE A 296 -11.33 -27.14 -33.72
CA ILE A 296 -12.58 -26.52 -33.25
C ILE A 296 -13.15 -25.61 -34.36
N GLY A 297 -13.99 -26.17 -35.24
CA GLY A 297 -14.77 -25.39 -36.21
C GLY A 297 -14.81 -25.93 -37.64
N SER A 298 -14.03 -26.97 -37.98
CA SER A 298 -14.13 -27.65 -39.27
C SER A 298 -15.03 -28.87 -39.15
N THR A 299 -16.29 -28.77 -39.59
CA THR A 299 -17.27 -29.87 -39.49
C THR A 299 -17.01 -31.03 -40.45
N THR A 300 -15.91 -31.06 -41.21
CA THR A 300 -15.57 -32.18 -42.08
C THR A 300 -14.05 -32.28 -42.36
N PRO A 301 -13.21 -32.84 -41.48
CA PRO A 301 -11.99 -33.46 -41.95
C PRO A 301 -12.39 -34.78 -42.61
N SER A 302 -12.59 -34.75 -43.94
CA SER A 302 -12.71 -35.97 -44.71
C SER A 302 -11.35 -36.67 -44.69
N ALA A 303 -11.23 -37.75 -43.91
CA ALA A 303 -10.15 -38.69 -44.10
C ALA A 303 -10.39 -39.41 -45.43
N TRP A 304 -9.46 -39.30 -46.37
CA TRP A 304 -9.50 -40.05 -47.62
C TRP A 304 -8.62 -41.27 -47.46
N ILE A 305 -9.12 -42.44 -47.89
CA ILE A 305 -8.31 -43.65 -47.96
C ILE A 305 -7.28 -43.43 -49.08
N ASN A 306 -6.01 -43.22 -48.70
CA ASN A 306 -4.93 -43.01 -49.66
C ASN A 306 -4.54 -44.30 -50.38
N GLU A 307 -4.65 -45.45 -49.73
CA GLU A 307 -4.18 -46.70 -50.30
C GLU A 307 -5.02 -47.90 -49.86
N LEU A 308 -5.33 -48.77 -50.80
CA LEU A 308 -5.96 -50.07 -50.61
C LEU A 308 -4.91 -51.13 -50.93
N HIS A 309 -4.46 -51.86 -49.91
CA HIS A 309 -3.60 -53.03 -50.09
C HIS A 309 -4.50 -54.27 -50.17
N TYR A 310 -4.58 -54.90 -51.33
CA TYR A 310 -5.14 -56.24 -51.46
C TYR A 310 -3.99 -57.23 -51.63
N ASP A 311 -3.83 -58.13 -50.66
CA ASP A 311 -2.90 -59.24 -50.77
C ASP A 311 -3.57 -60.38 -51.53
N ASN A 312 -3.15 -60.61 -52.78
CA ASN A 312 -3.42 -61.86 -53.49
C ASN A 312 -2.31 -62.89 -53.17
N THR A 313 -2.21 -63.36 -51.93
CA THR A 313 -1.38 -64.54 -51.62
C THR A 313 -2.12 -65.81 -52.00
N GLY A 314 -2.25 -65.97 -53.31
CA GLY A 314 -2.72 -67.15 -54.01
C GLY A 314 -2.17 -67.19 -55.42
N GLY A 315 -0.86 -66.94 -55.58
CA GLY A 315 -0.03 -67.23 -56.75
C GLY A 315 -0.55 -66.76 -58.12
N ASP A 316 -0.02 -65.64 -58.61
CA ASP A 316 -0.06 -65.32 -60.05
C ASP A 316 1.32 -65.46 -60.70
N VAL A 317 1.27 -66.08 -61.89
CA VAL A 317 2.31 -66.33 -62.89
C VAL A 317 2.23 -65.24 -63.95
#